data_AF-A0A6J8A6B9-F1
#
_entry.id   AF-A0A6J8A6B9-F1
#
_cell.length_a   1.000
_cell.length_b   1.000
_cell.length_c   1.000
_cell.angle_alpha   90.00
_cell.angle_beta   90.00
_cell.angle_gamma   90.00
#
_symmetry.space_group_name_H-M   'P 1'
#
loop_
_entity.id
_entity.type
_entity.pdbx_description
1 polymer ?
#
loop_
_entity_poly.entity_id
_entity_poly.type
_entity_poly.pdbx_seq_one_letter_code
_entity_poly.pdbx_strand_id
1 'polypeptide(L)'
;MSVEEKLQYVMKKLIQADATAVPAKIIKLQGPQWKASPSVLPLIKAAKTKHKEWVDKGKPNDISKTSKINAQRELRKQMRKEKYEDRQKIYSEIMQNPLMKKFYQLINRNRGQSKTSTTSILKGPNCDISDPKNEAKCFSQYMEDLFVPKDNNYDNTFLELSTVRTNAIDLIYDNMNIDLEPLSETEIIEAIGKLNTGKATDEFGISAEHLKTARSILLPIFTSIFNQIIATKQIPLFFKTGVTNPVLKKLKDPTLVESYRGITVTPTITKLFEYVLLPRLTKNFIQADMQFGFTEGLSMLIAAFLVTECKSESKHVTLKPLYMIAVDSQTAFDVVSHIILLD
;
A
#
# COMPACT_ATOMS: atom_id res chain seq x y z
N MET A 1 36.11 7.59 3.60
CA MET A 1 34.96 7.02 2.87
C MET A 1 33.86 8.06 2.79
N SER A 2 33.32 8.28 1.59
CA SER A 2 32.15 9.13 1.38
C SER A 2 30.90 8.54 2.04
N VAL A 3 29.85 9.35 2.20
CA VAL A 3 28.55 8.89 2.72
C VAL A 3 27.99 7.76 1.84
N GLU A 4 28.09 7.91 0.53
CA GLU A 4 27.66 6.93 -0.47
C GLU A 4 28.38 5.58 -0.29
N GLU A 5 29.71 5.59 -0.18
CA GLU A 5 30.52 4.37 0.03
C GLU A 5 30.17 3.66 1.33
N LYS A 6 29.93 4.42 2.41
CA LYS A 6 29.51 3.85 3.71
C LYS A 6 28.16 3.15 3.58
N LEU A 7 27.19 3.78 2.91
CA LEU A 7 25.85 3.23 2.74
C LEU A 7 25.85 1.98 1.84
N GLN A 8 26.59 2.00 0.73
CA GLN A 8 26.79 0.83 -0.11
C GLN A 8 27.44 -0.32 0.65
N TYR A 9 28.44 -0.03 1.49
CA TYR A 9 29.07 -1.03 2.33
C TYR A 9 28.08 -1.67 3.32
N VAL A 10 27.25 -0.86 3.99
CA VAL A 10 26.21 -1.35 4.91
C VAL A 10 25.22 -2.26 4.18
N MET A 11 24.70 -1.83 3.03
CA MET A 11 23.76 -2.63 2.23
C MET A 11 24.37 -3.96 1.82
N LYS A 12 25.60 -3.96 1.31
CA LYS A 12 26.33 -5.18 0.94
C LYS A 12 26.48 -6.13 2.12
N LYS A 13 26.79 -5.61 3.32
CA LYS A 13 26.93 -6.43 4.53
C LYS A 13 25.62 -7.03 5.01
N LEU A 14 24.51 -6.29 4.89
CA LEU A 14 23.19 -6.81 5.22
C LEU A 14 22.77 -7.95 4.29
N ILE A 15 22.97 -7.82 2.99
CA ILE A 15 22.67 -8.89 2.03
C ILE A 15 23.55 -10.13 2.25
N GLN A 16 24.84 -9.94 2.56
CA GLN A 16 25.72 -11.05 2.92
C GLN A 16 25.23 -11.77 4.17
N ALA A 17 24.79 -11.03 5.19
CA ALA A 17 24.23 -11.62 6.40
C ALA A 17 22.92 -12.37 6.12
N ASP A 18 22.00 -11.78 5.34
CA ASP A 18 20.74 -12.38 4.93
C ASP A 18 20.95 -13.74 4.24
N ALA A 19 21.86 -13.80 3.27
CA ALA A 19 22.19 -15.03 2.54
C ALA A 19 22.68 -16.17 3.45
N THR A 20 23.26 -15.85 4.61
CA THR A 20 23.73 -16.84 5.60
C THR A 20 22.72 -17.16 6.69
N ALA A 21 21.85 -16.22 7.04
CA ALA A 21 20.99 -16.31 8.21
C ALA A 21 19.52 -16.65 7.87
N VAL A 22 19.07 -16.33 6.65
CA VAL A 22 17.68 -16.50 6.23
C VAL A 22 17.55 -17.69 5.27
N PRO A 23 16.71 -18.68 5.58
CA PRO A 23 16.48 -19.81 4.67
C PRO A 23 15.92 -19.35 3.33
N ALA A 24 16.65 -19.61 2.23
CA ALA A 24 16.24 -19.23 0.88
C ALA A 24 14.89 -19.84 0.43
N LYS A 25 14.47 -20.96 1.04
CA LYS A 25 13.21 -21.63 0.72
C LYS A 25 12.26 -21.56 1.91
N ILE A 26 11.28 -20.65 1.83
CA ILE A 26 10.14 -20.65 2.73
C ILE A 26 9.28 -21.87 2.40
N ILE A 27 9.40 -22.93 3.21
CA ILE A 27 8.49 -24.08 3.13
C ILE A 27 7.16 -23.62 3.69
N LYS A 28 6.27 -23.11 2.82
CA LYS A 28 4.85 -23.01 3.15
C LYS A 28 4.38 -24.45 3.33
N LEU A 29 4.24 -24.88 4.59
CA LEU A 29 3.49 -26.09 4.93
C LEU A 29 2.08 -25.90 4.35
N GLN A 30 1.85 -26.42 3.15
CA GLN A 30 0.52 -26.51 2.57
C GLN A 30 -0.23 -27.56 3.37
N GLY A 31 -0.69 -27.19 4.55
CA GLY A 31 -1.83 -27.87 5.15
C GLY A 31 -2.97 -27.84 4.12
N PRO A 32 -3.79 -28.90 4.01
CA PRO A 32 -4.89 -28.91 3.06
C PRO A 32 -5.77 -27.67 3.28
N GLN A 33 -5.97 -26.88 2.21
CA GLN A 33 -6.70 -25.61 2.23
C GLN A 33 -8.18 -25.76 2.63
N TRP A 34 -8.65 -27.00 2.78
CA TRP A 34 -9.95 -27.39 3.30
C TRP A 34 -9.81 -28.37 4.46
N LYS A 35 -9.36 -27.96 5.66
CA LYS A 35 -9.73 -28.77 6.83
C LYS A 35 -11.22 -28.55 7.08
N ALA A 36 -12.05 -29.36 6.42
CA ALA A 36 -13.45 -29.51 6.81
C ALA A 36 -13.46 -29.75 8.33
N SER A 37 -14.33 -29.04 9.03
CA SER A 37 -14.44 -29.14 10.48
C SER A 37 -14.65 -30.61 10.90
N PRO A 38 -14.27 -30.98 12.13
CA PRO A 38 -14.58 -32.30 12.67
C PRO A 38 -16.06 -32.68 12.56
N SER A 39 -16.98 -31.71 12.56
CA SER A 39 -18.42 -31.88 12.36
C SER A 39 -18.83 -32.12 10.90
N VAL A 40 -18.13 -31.56 9.92
CA VAL A 40 -18.44 -31.73 8.48
C VAL A 40 -17.80 -32.98 7.88
N LEU A 41 -16.64 -33.40 8.39
CA LEU A 41 -15.89 -34.56 7.86
C LEU A 41 -16.72 -35.86 7.78
N PRO A 42 -17.48 -36.27 8.82
CA PRO A 42 -18.33 -37.45 8.75
C PRO A 42 -19.42 -37.33 7.68
N LEU A 43 -20.01 -36.14 7.52
CA LEU A 43 -21.06 -35.89 6.53
C LEU A 43 -20.53 -35.92 5.09
N ILE A 44 -19.29 -35.44 4.87
CA ILE A 44 -18.60 -35.60 3.58
C ILE A 44 -18.43 -37.08 3.25
N LYS A 45 -17.95 -37.88 4.21
CA LYS A 45 -17.78 -39.33 4.03
C LYS A 45 -19.13 -39.99 3.72
N ALA A 46 -20.17 -39.71 4.50
CA ALA A 46 -21.51 -40.26 4.30
C ALA A 46 -22.11 -39.90 2.92
N ALA A 47 -21.99 -38.64 2.50
CA ALA A 47 -22.46 -38.20 1.18
C ALA A 47 -21.71 -38.87 0.03
N LYS A 48 -20.39 -39.10 0.16
CA LYS A 48 -19.59 -39.85 -0.82
C LYS A 48 -20.00 -41.32 -0.87
N THR A 49 -20.17 -41.96 0.28
CA THR A 49 -20.59 -43.37 0.36
C THR A 49 -21.96 -43.58 -0.28
N LYS A 50 -22.96 -42.76 0.07
CA LYS A 50 -24.31 -42.85 -0.53
C LYS A 50 -24.33 -42.52 -2.01
N HIS A 51 -23.44 -41.64 -2.48
CA HIS A 51 -23.29 -41.40 -3.91
C HIS A 51 -22.72 -42.62 -4.63
N LYS A 52 -21.69 -43.26 -4.07
CA LYS A 52 -21.08 -44.47 -4.62
C LYS A 52 -22.09 -45.63 -4.66
N GLU A 53 -22.81 -45.90 -3.57
CA GLU A 53 -23.86 -46.94 -3.53
C GLU A 53 -24.93 -46.77 -4.63
N TRP A 54 -25.34 -45.52 -4.91
CA TRP A 54 -26.30 -45.24 -5.99
C TRP A 54 -25.70 -45.41 -7.39
N VAL A 55 -24.42 -45.06 -7.58
CA VAL A 55 -23.70 -45.25 -8.84
C VAL A 55 -23.48 -46.74 -9.12
N ASP A 56 -23.05 -47.51 -8.12
CA ASP A 56 -22.78 -48.94 -8.22
C ASP A 56 -24.07 -49.74 -8.56
N LYS A 57 -25.25 -49.22 -8.17
CA LYS A 57 -26.56 -49.78 -8.53
C LYS A 57 -27.07 -49.41 -9.94
N GLY A 58 -26.28 -48.68 -10.74
CA GLY A 58 -26.71 -48.25 -12.08
C GLY A 58 -27.59 -47.00 -12.08
N LYS A 59 -27.50 -46.15 -11.04
CA LYS A 59 -28.25 -44.89 -10.90
C LYS A 59 -29.78 -45.03 -10.94
N PRO A 60 -30.37 -45.99 -10.20
CA PRO A 60 -31.82 -46.23 -10.22
C PRO A 60 -32.60 -45.05 -9.64
N ASN A 61 -33.88 -44.90 -10.04
CA ASN A 61 -34.79 -43.90 -9.49
C ASN A 61 -35.59 -44.46 -8.30
N ASP A 62 -34.88 -44.87 -7.25
CA ASP A 62 -35.42 -45.61 -6.11
C ASP A 62 -35.02 -44.98 -4.76
N ILE A 63 -35.18 -45.74 -3.68
CA ILE A 63 -34.80 -45.35 -2.32
C ILE A 63 -33.31 -44.95 -2.23
N SER A 64 -32.41 -45.58 -3.01
CA SER A 64 -30.99 -45.26 -2.99
C SER A 64 -30.68 -43.85 -3.54
N LYS A 65 -31.45 -43.37 -4.53
CA LYS A 65 -31.41 -41.98 -4.99
C LYS A 65 -31.84 -41.02 -3.89
N THR A 66 -32.93 -41.34 -3.19
CA THR A 66 -33.44 -40.55 -2.06
C THR A 66 -32.43 -40.49 -0.90
N SER A 67 -31.82 -41.61 -0.54
CA SER A 67 -30.76 -41.68 0.48
C SER A 67 -29.53 -40.83 0.10
N LYS A 68 -29.11 -40.86 -1.17
CA LYS A 68 -28.04 -39.99 -1.68
C LYS A 68 -28.41 -38.51 -1.59
N ILE A 69 -29.63 -38.14 -1.96
CA ILE A 69 -30.11 -36.74 -1.88
C ILE A 69 -30.14 -36.26 -0.43
N ASN A 70 -30.65 -37.08 0.49
CA ASN A 70 -30.74 -36.75 1.92
C ASN A 70 -29.34 -36.55 2.52
N ALA A 71 -28.39 -37.45 2.24
CA ALA A 71 -27.00 -37.29 2.70
C ALA A 71 -26.34 -36.01 2.15
N GLN A 72 -26.63 -35.64 0.89
CA GLN A 72 -26.15 -34.38 0.32
C GLN A 72 -26.84 -33.15 0.92
N ARG A 73 -28.14 -33.23 1.27
CA ARG A 73 -28.88 -32.16 1.94
C ARG A 73 -28.33 -31.89 3.35
N GLU A 74 -28.10 -32.94 4.13
CA GLU A 74 -27.53 -32.82 5.48
C GLU A 74 -26.12 -32.22 5.44
N LEU A 75 -25.26 -32.66 4.52
CA LEU A 75 -23.95 -32.04 4.30
C LEU A 75 -24.08 -30.55 3.98
N ARG A 76 -24.95 -30.17 3.04
CA ARG A 76 -25.16 -28.76 2.66
C ARG A 76 -25.72 -27.93 3.83
N LYS A 77 -26.63 -28.50 4.62
CA LYS A 77 -27.21 -27.85 5.80
C LYS A 77 -26.13 -27.53 6.83
N GLN A 78 -25.29 -28.51 7.18
CA GLN A 78 -24.20 -28.31 8.13
C GLN A 78 -23.17 -27.31 7.61
N MET A 79 -22.77 -27.40 6.33
CA MET A 79 -21.84 -26.42 5.74
C MET A 79 -22.38 -24.99 5.75
N ARG A 80 -23.69 -24.79 5.53
CA ARG A 80 -24.33 -23.47 5.62
C ARG A 80 -24.34 -22.95 7.06
N LYS A 81 -24.65 -23.82 8.02
CA LYS A 81 -24.65 -23.48 9.45
C LYS A 81 -23.26 -23.00 9.89
N GLU A 82 -22.21 -23.76 9.58
CA GLU A 82 -20.84 -23.35 9.94
C GLU A 82 -20.40 -22.08 9.23
N LYS A 83 -20.76 -21.89 7.96
CA LYS A 83 -20.47 -20.65 7.24
C LYS A 83 -21.20 -19.44 7.85
N TYR A 84 -22.38 -19.64 8.42
CA TYR A 84 -23.12 -18.60 9.13
C TYR A 84 -22.45 -18.28 10.48
N GLU A 85 -22.11 -19.31 11.27
CA GLU A 85 -21.43 -19.15 12.55
C GLU A 85 -20.05 -18.48 12.41
N ASP A 86 -19.27 -18.87 11.40
CA ASP A 86 -18.00 -18.23 11.03
C ASP A 86 -18.18 -16.74 10.72
N ARG A 87 -19.24 -16.37 9.99
CA ARG A 87 -19.55 -14.95 9.73
C ARG A 87 -19.95 -14.20 10.99
N GLN A 88 -20.81 -14.80 11.83
CA GLN A 88 -21.24 -14.15 13.07
C GLN A 88 -20.06 -13.92 14.00
N LYS A 89 -19.12 -14.86 14.08
CA LYS A 89 -17.88 -14.70 14.82
C LYS A 89 -17.02 -13.56 14.26
N ILE A 90 -16.89 -13.45 12.94
CA ILE A 90 -16.19 -12.32 12.32
C ILE A 90 -16.87 -10.99 12.66
N TYR A 91 -18.21 -10.92 12.63
CA TYR A 91 -18.95 -9.71 13.01
C TYR A 91 -18.74 -9.35 14.48
N SER A 92 -18.89 -10.31 15.39
CA SER A 92 -18.72 -10.05 16.82
C SER A 92 -17.28 -9.59 17.14
N GLU A 93 -16.28 -10.20 16.49
CA GLU A 93 -14.89 -9.80 16.65
C GLU A 93 -14.61 -8.39 16.12
N ILE A 94 -15.20 -7.99 14.98
CA ILE A 94 -15.08 -6.63 14.45
C ILE A 94 -15.75 -5.60 15.39
N MET A 95 -16.90 -5.95 15.98
CA MET A 95 -17.62 -5.05 16.88
C MET A 95 -16.94 -4.90 18.24
N GLN A 96 -16.29 -5.96 18.74
CA GLN A 96 -15.57 -5.93 20.02
C GLN A 96 -14.20 -5.27 19.92
N ASN A 97 -13.53 -5.43 18.78
CA ASN A 97 -12.24 -4.82 18.52
C ASN A 97 -12.19 -4.42 17.04
N PRO A 98 -12.37 -3.13 16.69
CA PRO A 98 -12.42 -2.66 15.31
C PRO A 98 -11.04 -2.75 14.64
N LEU A 99 -10.56 -3.97 14.44
CA LEU A 99 -9.35 -4.29 13.70
C LEU A 99 -9.68 -4.12 12.21
N MET A 100 -9.23 -3.00 11.64
CA MET A 100 -9.34 -2.66 10.21
C MET A 100 -9.04 -3.84 9.28
N LYS A 101 -8.08 -4.70 9.64
CA LYS A 101 -7.72 -5.91 8.87
C LYS A 101 -8.88 -6.90 8.72
N LYS A 102 -9.63 -7.21 9.78
CA LYS A 102 -10.76 -8.16 9.73
C LYS A 102 -11.96 -7.57 9.00
N PHE A 103 -12.20 -6.28 9.18
CA PHE A 103 -13.21 -5.54 8.42
C PHE A 103 -12.95 -5.60 6.90
N TYR A 104 -11.71 -5.31 6.46
CA TYR A 104 -11.37 -5.42 5.04
C TYR A 104 -11.36 -6.86 4.52
N GLN A 105 -11.01 -7.86 5.34
CA GLN A 105 -11.15 -9.28 4.97
C GLN A 105 -12.61 -9.64 4.66
N LEU A 106 -13.54 -9.20 5.51
CA LEU A 106 -14.99 -9.39 5.28
C LEU A 106 -15.45 -8.70 3.99
N ILE A 107 -15.06 -7.44 3.79
CA ILE A 107 -15.38 -6.69 2.57
C ILE A 107 -14.87 -7.42 1.34
N ASN A 108 -13.61 -7.85 1.33
CA ASN A 108 -13.01 -8.55 0.19
C ASN A 108 -13.68 -9.91 -0.06
N ARG A 109 -14.11 -10.62 1.00
CA ARG A 109 -14.87 -11.88 0.87
C ARG A 109 -16.25 -11.67 0.23
N ASN A 110 -16.86 -10.51 0.44
CA ASN A 110 -18.19 -10.16 -0.09
C ASN A 110 -18.14 -9.55 -1.49
N ARG A 111 -17.07 -8.83 -1.84
CA ARG A 111 -16.94 -8.10 -3.11
C ARG A 111 -16.63 -8.98 -4.33
N GLY A 112 -16.48 -10.30 -4.14
CA GLY A 112 -16.05 -11.23 -5.19
C GLY A 112 -14.57 -11.05 -5.54
N GLN A 113 -13.95 -12.09 -6.11
CA GLN A 113 -12.62 -11.91 -6.69
C GLN A 113 -12.78 -11.09 -7.97
N SER A 114 -12.14 -9.91 -8.02
CA SER A 114 -11.86 -9.28 -9.30
C SER A 114 -11.07 -10.30 -10.12
N LYS A 115 -11.55 -10.64 -11.32
CA LYS A 115 -10.77 -11.42 -12.27
C LYS A 115 -9.54 -10.57 -12.60
N THR A 116 -8.41 -10.85 -11.98
CA THR A 116 -7.11 -10.43 -12.51
C THR A 116 -6.94 -11.17 -13.82
N SER A 117 -7.39 -10.56 -14.92
CA SER A 117 -6.88 -10.93 -16.24
C SER A 117 -5.42 -10.53 -16.25
N THR A 118 -4.55 -11.50 -15.97
CA THR A 118 -3.09 -11.42 -16.12
C THR A 118 -2.64 -11.27 -17.58
N THR A 119 -3.57 -11.05 -18.52
CA THR A 119 -3.32 -11.12 -19.97
C THR A 119 -3.79 -9.90 -20.72
N SER A 120 -4.01 -8.77 -20.05
CA SER A 120 -4.53 -7.60 -20.76
C SER A 120 -3.37 -6.73 -21.25
N ILE A 121 -2.83 -7.22 -22.36
CA ILE A 121 -1.99 -6.58 -23.38
C ILE A 121 -2.25 -5.06 -23.46
N LEU A 122 -1.22 -4.24 -23.24
CA LEU A 122 -1.30 -2.79 -23.47
C LEU A 122 -1.54 -2.49 -24.96
N LYS A 123 -2.52 -1.65 -25.28
CA LYS A 123 -2.88 -1.11 -26.58
C LYS A 123 -2.56 0.38 -26.59
N GLY A 124 -1.40 0.73 -27.11
CA GLY A 124 -0.99 2.13 -27.34
C GLY A 124 -0.42 2.29 -28.74
N PRO A 125 -0.48 3.49 -29.34
CA PRO A 125 -0.07 3.73 -30.74
C PRO A 125 1.40 3.41 -31.05
N ASN A 126 2.27 3.29 -30.04
CA ASN A 126 3.71 2.99 -30.17
C ASN A 126 4.20 1.86 -29.24
N CYS A 127 3.29 1.05 -28.69
CA CYS A 127 3.67 -0.07 -27.83
C CYS A 127 3.55 -1.38 -28.59
N ASP A 128 4.68 -1.95 -29.00
CA ASP A 128 4.72 -3.31 -29.53
C ASP A 128 4.83 -4.31 -28.36
N ILE A 129 3.97 -5.31 -28.40
CA ILE A 129 3.32 -5.92 -27.24
C ILE A 129 3.79 -7.36 -27.02
N SER A 130 4.82 -7.78 -27.76
CA SER A 130 5.42 -9.11 -27.70
C SER A 130 6.73 -9.17 -26.90
N ASP A 131 7.31 -8.00 -26.56
CA ASP A 131 8.56 -7.88 -25.82
C ASP A 131 8.35 -7.14 -24.49
N PRO A 132 8.57 -7.78 -23.32
CA PRO A 132 8.52 -7.13 -22.01
C PRO A 132 9.38 -5.86 -21.91
N LYS A 133 10.48 -5.76 -22.68
CA LYS A 133 11.29 -4.54 -22.71
C LYS A 133 10.58 -3.37 -23.38
N ASN A 134 9.84 -3.63 -24.46
CA ASN A 134 9.04 -2.59 -25.12
C ASN A 134 7.87 -2.16 -24.25
N GLU A 135 7.23 -3.09 -23.53
CA GLU A 135 6.20 -2.78 -22.54
C GLU A 135 6.75 -1.86 -21.44
N ALA A 136 7.90 -2.21 -20.85
CA ALA A 136 8.56 -1.39 -19.84
C ALA A 136 8.94 0.00 -20.38
N LYS A 137 9.43 0.08 -21.63
CA LYS A 137 9.76 1.34 -22.30
C LYS A 137 8.53 2.23 -22.46
N CYS A 138 7.38 1.66 -22.85
CA CYS A 138 6.13 2.40 -22.96
C CYS A 138 5.67 3.00 -21.64
N PHE A 139 5.74 2.22 -20.54
CA PHE A 139 5.48 2.76 -19.23
C PHE A 139 6.47 3.87 -18.84
N SER A 140 7.76 3.69 -19.11
CA SER A 140 8.79 4.71 -18.84
C SER A 140 8.45 6.02 -19.55
N GLN A 141 8.23 5.97 -20.86
CA GLN A 141 7.90 7.13 -21.67
C GLN A 141 6.63 7.82 -21.17
N TYR A 142 5.56 7.06 -20.90
CA TYR A 142 4.32 7.63 -20.38
C TYR A 142 4.51 8.31 -19.02
N MET A 143 5.25 7.68 -18.10
CA MET A 143 5.46 8.24 -16.76
C MET A 143 6.39 9.46 -16.80
N GLU A 144 7.44 9.45 -17.63
CA GLU A 144 8.28 10.63 -17.89
C GLU A 144 7.43 11.80 -18.39
N ASP A 145 6.55 11.56 -19.36
CA ASP A 145 5.60 12.55 -19.88
C ASP A 145 4.60 13.04 -18.83
N LEU A 146 4.23 12.18 -17.87
CA LEU A 146 3.27 12.47 -16.80
C LEU A 146 3.88 13.40 -15.74
N PHE A 147 5.16 13.25 -15.45
CA PHE A 147 5.89 14.04 -14.46
C PHE A 147 6.30 15.43 -14.96
N VAL A 148 6.02 15.74 -16.22
CA VAL A 148 6.27 17.06 -16.80
C VAL A 148 4.96 17.86 -16.79
N PRO A 149 4.90 19.02 -16.11
CA PRO A 149 3.76 19.92 -16.19
C PRO A 149 3.48 20.32 -17.65
N LYS A 150 2.30 20.00 -18.16
CA LYS A 150 1.92 20.25 -19.57
C LYS A 150 1.32 21.64 -19.79
N ASP A 151 0.65 22.19 -18.78
CA ASP A 151 0.03 23.51 -18.80
C ASP A 151 0.73 24.46 -17.82
N ASN A 152 1.69 25.24 -18.32
CA ASN A 152 2.32 26.34 -17.58
C ASN A 152 1.62 27.69 -17.83
N ASN A 153 0.35 27.66 -18.25
CA ASN A 153 -0.42 28.85 -18.60
C ASN A 153 -0.98 29.53 -17.35
N TYR A 154 -0.10 29.76 -16.37
CA TYR A 154 -0.40 30.52 -15.18
C TYR A 154 -0.61 31.99 -15.57
N ASP A 155 -1.52 32.68 -14.86
CA ASP A 155 -1.66 34.12 -15.06
C ASP A 155 -0.37 34.86 -14.64
N ASN A 156 -0.13 36.03 -15.24
CA ASN A 156 1.08 36.81 -14.99
C ASN A 156 1.24 37.17 -13.51
N THR A 157 0.14 37.38 -12.80
CA THR A 157 0.14 37.72 -11.36
C THR A 157 0.72 36.56 -10.54
N PHE A 158 0.32 35.33 -10.82
CA PHE A 158 0.85 34.14 -10.19
C PHE A 158 2.35 33.96 -10.48
N LEU A 159 2.78 34.16 -11.73
CA LEU A 159 4.19 34.03 -12.11
C LEU A 159 5.07 35.06 -11.41
N GLU A 160 4.62 36.32 -11.35
CA GLU A 160 5.32 37.39 -10.62
C GLU A 160 5.44 37.09 -9.13
N LEU A 161 4.33 36.70 -8.48
CA LEU A 161 4.32 36.34 -7.07
C LEU A 161 5.24 35.14 -6.78
N SER A 162 5.17 34.10 -7.61
CA SER A 162 6.03 32.92 -7.49
C SER A 162 7.51 33.29 -7.61
N THR A 163 7.86 34.18 -8.55
CA THR A 163 9.25 34.62 -8.76
C THR A 163 9.76 35.40 -7.56
N VAL A 164 8.98 36.37 -7.06
CA VAL A 164 9.34 37.15 -5.88
C VAL A 164 9.55 36.26 -4.66
N ARG A 165 8.67 35.28 -4.46
CA ARG A 165 8.78 34.31 -3.36
C ARG A 165 10.01 33.43 -3.48
N THR A 166 10.26 32.86 -4.66
CA THR A 166 11.46 32.03 -4.92
C THR A 166 12.73 32.80 -4.59
N ASN A 167 12.83 34.04 -5.09
CA ASN A 167 13.99 34.88 -4.81
C ASN A 167 14.14 35.20 -3.32
N ALA A 168 13.03 35.43 -2.60
CA ALA A 168 13.06 35.64 -1.16
C ALA A 168 13.51 34.39 -0.41
N ILE A 169 13.06 33.20 -0.83
CA ILE A 169 13.47 31.91 -0.26
C ILE A 169 14.97 31.67 -0.49
N ASP A 170 15.46 31.86 -1.71
CA ASP A 170 16.89 31.69 -2.04
C ASP A 170 17.75 32.67 -1.22
N LEU A 171 17.34 33.94 -1.13
CA LEU A 171 17.98 34.92 -0.26
C LEU A 171 17.97 34.50 1.21
N ILE A 172 16.87 33.94 1.70
CA ILE A 172 16.77 33.43 3.06
C ILE A 172 17.71 32.24 3.26
N TYR A 173 17.75 31.27 2.34
CA TYR A 173 18.64 30.12 2.42
C TYR A 173 20.11 30.51 2.36
N ASP A 174 20.48 31.44 1.49
CA ASP A 174 21.86 31.93 1.34
C ASP A 174 22.33 32.72 2.56
N ASN A 175 21.42 33.44 3.23
CA ASN A 175 21.75 34.26 4.40
C ASN A 175 21.54 33.54 5.75
N MET A 176 20.74 32.48 5.79
CA MET A 176 20.60 31.67 7.00
C MET A 176 21.69 30.59 7.05
N ASN A 177 22.64 30.77 7.96
CA ASN A 177 23.45 29.65 8.43
C ASN A 177 22.61 28.76 9.36
N ILE A 178 21.64 28.02 8.79
CA ILE A 178 20.83 27.06 9.54
C ILE A 178 21.75 25.88 9.89
N ASP A 179 22.23 25.86 11.12
CA ASP A 179 22.83 24.69 11.73
C ASP A 179 21.70 23.81 12.26
N LEU A 180 21.40 22.75 11.50
CA LEU A 180 20.44 21.74 11.93
C LEU A 180 21.04 20.98 13.11
N GLU A 181 20.26 20.85 14.18
CA GLU A 181 20.67 20.06 15.34
C GLU A 181 21.02 18.63 14.90
N PRO A 182 22.06 18.00 15.46
CA PRO A 182 22.35 16.61 15.19
C PRO A 182 21.15 15.69 15.53
N LEU A 183 21.02 14.62 14.75
CA LEU A 183 20.11 13.51 14.99
C LEU A 183 20.60 12.69 16.18
N SER A 184 19.67 12.39 17.09
CA SER A 184 19.89 11.49 18.22
C SER A 184 19.66 10.02 17.83
N GLU A 185 20.27 9.10 18.58
CA GLU A 185 20.01 7.67 18.40
C GLU A 185 18.54 7.31 18.68
N THR A 186 17.89 8.03 19.60
CA THR A 186 16.48 7.83 19.95
C THR A 186 15.57 8.08 18.76
N GLU A 187 15.79 9.16 18.01
CA GLU A 187 15.02 9.46 16.79
C GLU A 187 15.17 8.36 15.75
N ILE A 188 16.37 7.80 15.61
CA ILE A 188 16.64 6.71 14.66
C ILE A 188 15.99 5.41 15.11
N ILE A 189 16.03 5.09 16.41
CA ILE A 189 15.34 3.92 16.97
C ILE A 189 13.84 3.99 16.70
N GLU A 190 13.22 5.15 16.96
CA GLU A 190 11.80 5.38 16.72
C GLU A 190 11.45 5.24 15.24
N ALA A 191 12.25 5.82 14.36
CA ALA A 191 12.08 5.72 12.91
C ALA A 191 12.20 4.27 12.41
N ILE A 192 13.18 3.49 12.90
CA ILE A 192 13.29 2.05 12.60
C ILE A 192 12.02 1.32 13.05
N GLY A 193 11.47 1.68 14.21
CA GLY A 193 10.21 1.14 14.72
C GLY A 193 9.04 1.33 13.76
N LYS A 194 8.96 2.50 13.11
CA LYS A 194 7.89 2.89 12.17
C LYS A 194 7.95 2.17 10.81
N LEU A 195 9.06 1.54 10.46
CA LEU A 195 9.19 0.82 9.19
C LEU A 195 8.18 -0.35 9.08
N ASN A 196 7.46 -0.41 7.97
CA ASN A 196 6.46 -1.45 7.72
C ASN A 196 7.11 -2.79 7.33
N THR A 197 6.82 -3.85 8.07
CA THR A 197 7.26 -5.22 7.76
C THR A 197 6.27 -5.95 6.86
N GLY A 198 6.71 -7.06 6.26
CA GLY A 198 5.95 -7.87 5.31
C GLY A 198 5.75 -7.19 3.96
N LYS A 199 6.61 -6.24 3.62
CA LYS A 199 6.63 -5.54 2.33
C LYS A 199 7.73 -6.13 1.43
N ALA A 200 7.65 -5.82 0.14
CA ALA A 200 8.71 -6.20 -0.80
C ALA A 200 10.03 -5.51 -0.42
N THR A 201 11.14 -6.15 -0.77
CA THR A 201 12.47 -5.54 -0.73
C THR A 201 12.53 -4.36 -1.70
N ASP A 202 13.45 -3.43 -1.45
CA ASP A 202 13.82 -2.42 -2.43
C ASP A 202 14.70 -3.00 -3.55
N GLU A 203 15.16 -2.12 -4.44
CA GLU A 203 16.01 -2.46 -5.59
C GLU A 203 17.36 -3.10 -5.21
N PHE A 204 17.80 -2.89 -3.96
CA PHE A 204 19.05 -3.41 -3.42
C PHE A 204 18.85 -4.70 -2.62
N GLY A 205 17.63 -5.23 -2.57
CA GLY A 205 17.27 -6.41 -1.78
C GLY A 205 17.11 -6.13 -0.29
N ILE A 206 17.14 -4.85 0.14
CA ILE A 206 17.00 -4.48 1.55
C ILE A 206 15.53 -4.38 1.90
N SER A 207 15.17 -4.81 3.10
CA SER A 207 13.81 -4.76 3.65
C SER A 207 13.79 -4.14 5.04
N ALA A 208 12.61 -3.78 5.52
CA ALA A 208 12.42 -3.28 6.89
C ALA A 208 12.90 -4.29 7.96
N GLU A 209 12.76 -5.59 7.70
CA GLU A 209 13.20 -6.67 8.59
C GLU A 209 14.71 -6.68 8.77
N HIS A 210 15.49 -6.38 7.73
CA HIS A 210 16.95 -6.27 7.83
C HIS A 210 17.32 -5.19 8.86
N LEU A 211 16.72 -4.00 8.72
CA LEU A 211 17.02 -2.87 9.59
C LEU A 211 16.51 -3.08 11.03
N LYS A 212 15.35 -3.71 11.19
CA LYS A 212 14.77 -4.03 12.50
C LYS A 212 15.55 -5.12 13.23
N THR A 213 16.00 -6.16 12.51
CA THR A 213 16.73 -7.29 13.09
C THR A 213 18.15 -6.90 13.49
N ALA A 214 18.85 -6.17 12.62
CA ALA A 214 20.22 -5.72 12.87
C ALA A 214 20.29 -4.36 13.60
N ARG A 215 19.18 -3.89 14.18
CA ARG A 215 19.03 -2.53 14.75
C ARG A 215 20.16 -2.16 15.71
N SER A 216 20.51 -3.04 16.65
CA SER A 216 21.53 -2.75 17.67
C SER A 216 22.91 -2.49 17.09
N ILE A 217 23.24 -3.14 15.97
CA ILE A 217 24.52 -2.99 15.27
C ILE A 217 24.48 -1.77 14.35
N LEU A 218 23.36 -1.57 13.65
CA LEU A 218 23.20 -0.51 12.65
C LEU A 218 23.01 0.88 13.26
N LEU A 219 22.49 0.97 14.49
CA LEU A 219 22.15 2.23 15.13
C LEU A 219 23.31 3.24 15.14
N PRO A 220 24.48 2.96 15.76
CA PRO A 220 25.58 3.93 15.78
C PRO A 220 26.10 4.27 14.37
N ILE A 221 26.00 3.33 13.44
CA ILE A 221 26.41 3.51 12.04
C ILE A 221 25.48 4.51 11.34
N PHE A 222 24.16 4.30 11.41
CA PHE A 222 23.19 5.22 10.83
C PHE A 222 23.21 6.58 11.51
N THR A 223 23.39 6.66 12.83
CA THR A 223 23.56 7.93 13.54
C THR A 223 24.73 8.73 12.98
N SER A 224 25.90 8.09 12.81
CA SER A 224 27.07 8.75 12.24
C SER A 224 26.84 9.19 10.80
N ILE A 225 26.26 8.31 9.95
CA ILE A 225 26.03 8.59 8.54
C ILE A 225 25.00 9.71 8.36
N PHE A 226 23.86 9.63 9.03
CA PHE A 226 22.80 10.62 8.89
C PHE A 226 23.23 11.98 9.45
N ASN A 227 23.98 12.03 10.55
CA ASN A 227 24.56 13.29 11.03
C ASN A 227 25.57 13.87 10.05
N GLN A 228 26.34 13.03 9.35
CA GLN A 228 27.21 13.52 8.28
C GLN A 228 26.41 14.12 7.12
N ILE A 229 25.27 13.52 6.75
CA ILE A 229 24.35 14.07 5.73
C ILE A 229 23.82 15.44 6.18
N ILE A 230 23.35 15.56 7.43
CA ILE A 230 22.84 16.82 7.99
C ILE A 230 23.92 17.90 8.01
N ALA A 231 25.12 17.58 8.50
CA ALA A 231 26.22 18.54 8.60
C ALA A 231 26.74 19.01 7.23
N THR A 232 26.78 18.11 6.24
CA THR A 232 27.26 18.45 4.89
C THR A 232 26.17 19.02 3.99
N LYS A 233 24.90 18.89 4.37
CA LYS A 233 23.72 19.25 3.56
C LYS A 233 23.72 18.55 2.19
N GLN A 234 24.41 17.41 2.08
CA GLN A 234 24.54 16.65 0.84
C GLN A 234 23.75 15.35 0.93
N ILE A 235 22.65 15.29 0.17
CA ILE A 235 21.85 14.08 0.03
C ILE A 235 22.55 13.10 -0.95
N PRO A 236 22.79 11.84 -0.54
CA PRO A 236 23.36 10.79 -1.39
C PRO A 236 22.60 10.60 -2.70
N LEU A 237 23.28 10.17 -3.76
CA LEU A 237 22.60 9.99 -5.06
C LEU A 237 21.57 8.87 -4.98
N PHE A 238 21.89 7.76 -4.31
CA PHE A 238 20.92 6.67 -4.17
C PHE A 238 19.68 7.05 -3.35
N PHE A 239 19.71 8.11 -2.53
CA PHE A 239 18.48 8.61 -1.89
C PHE A 239 17.51 9.22 -2.89
N LYS A 240 17.99 9.55 -4.09
CA LYS A 240 17.20 10.13 -5.18
C LYS A 240 16.83 9.09 -6.25
N THR A 241 17.14 7.80 -6.02
CA THR A 241 16.75 6.71 -6.92
C THR A 241 15.51 5.98 -6.39
N GLY A 242 14.86 5.24 -7.27
CA GLY A 242 13.74 4.38 -6.90
C GLY A 242 13.21 3.61 -8.10
N VAL A 243 12.50 2.53 -7.83
CA VAL A 243 11.91 1.68 -8.87
C VAL A 243 10.42 1.96 -8.97
N THR A 244 10.00 2.52 -10.11
CA THR A 244 8.59 2.81 -10.40
C THR A 244 7.89 1.56 -10.93
N ASN A 245 6.91 1.08 -10.18
CA ASN A 245 6.10 -0.08 -10.53
C ASN A 245 4.71 0.37 -11.00
N PRO A 246 4.27 0.04 -12.22
CA PRO A 246 2.93 0.37 -12.69
C PRO A 246 1.89 -0.52 -11.98
N VAL A 247 0.92 0.11 -11.32
CA VAL A 247 -0.18 -0.57 -10.62
C VAL A 247 -1.52 -0.16 -11.22
N LEU A 248 -2.26 -1.15 -11.74
CA LEU A 248 -3.56 -0.94 -12.37
C LEU A 248 -4.55 -0.27 -11.40
N LYS A 249 -5.12 0.87 -11.82
CA LYS A 249 -6.23 1.52 -11.14
C LYS A 249 -7.42 0.57 -11.13
N LYS A 250 -8.10 0.46 -9.99
CA LYS A 250 -9.27 -0.42 -9.85
C LYS A 250 -10.33 -0.08 -10.91
N LEU A 251 -10.87 -1.10 -11.57
CA LEU A 251 -11.95 -0.99 -12.57
C LEU A 251 -11.59 -0.16 -13.81
N LYS A 252 -10.30 0.04 -14.09
CA LYS A 252 -9.82 0.68 -15.33
C LYS A 252 -9.39 -0.37 -16.35
N ASP A 253 -9.32 0.04 -17.61
CA ASP A 253 -8.94 -0.83 -18.73
C ASP A 253 -7.44 -1.17 -18.62
N PRO A 254 -7.08 -2.43 -18.34
CA PRO A 254 -5.69 -2.85 -18.22
C PRO A 254 -4.91 -2.79 -19.55
N THR A 255 -5.57 -2.56 -20.67
CA THR A 255 -4.90 -2.36 -21.96
C THR A 255 -4.39 -0.92 -22.14
N LEU A 256 -4.69 0.02 -21.26
CA LEU A 256 -4.28 1.41 -21.43
C LEU A 256 -3.19 1.79 -20.42
N VAL A 257 -2.11 2.44 -20.86
CA VAL A 257 -0.99 2.85 -19.97
C VAL A 257 -1.44 3.84 -18.89
N GLU A 258 -2.36 4.74 -19.24
CA GLU A 258 -2.96 5.73 -18.34
C GLU A 258 -3.87 5.11 -17.27
N SER A 259 -4.27 3.85 -17.43
CA SER A 259 -5.00 3.10 -16.41
C SER A 259 -4.12 2.67 -15.25
N TYR A 260 -2.79 2.84 -15.33
CA TYR A 260 -1.85 2.47 -14.28
C TYR A 260 -1.42 3.69 -13.47
N ARG A 261 -1.01 3.46 -12.23
CA ARG A 261 -0.30 4.44 -11.38
C ARG A 261 1.15 4.02 -11.27
N GLY A 262 2.08 4.94 -11.46
CA GLY A 262 3.48 4.71 -11.13
C GLY A 262 3.66 4.76 -9.62
N ILE A 263 3.90 3.62 -8.97
CA ILE A 263 4.24 3.58 -7.54
C ILE A 263 5.74 3.38 -7.43
N THR A 264 6.43 4.44 -7.00
CA THR A 264 7.89 4.40 -6.81
C THR A 264 8.24 3.79 -5.45
N VAL A 265 9.04 2.73 -5.48
CA VAL A 265 9.63 2.12 -4.29
C VAL A 265 11.02 2.72 -4.12
N THR A 266 11.18 3.60 -3.13
CA THR A 266 12.48 4.18 -2.73
C THR A 266 13.28 3.18 -1.88
N PRO A 267 14.61 3.36 -1.78
CA PRO A 267 15.45 2.53 -0.93
C PRO A 267 15.00 2.57 0.53
N THR A 268 15.11 1.44 1.22
CA THR A 268 14.64 1.28 2.60
C THR A 268 15.40 2.20 3.56
N ILE A 269 16.69 2.45 3.31
CA ILE A 269 17.49 3.37 4.11
C ILE A 269 17.06 4.82 3.87
N THR A 270 16.66 5.19 2.65
CA THR A 270 16.07 6.50 2.34
C THR A 270 14.78 6.70 3.11
N LYS A 271 13.86 5.72 3.09
CA LYS A 271 12.63 5.76 3.90
C LYS A 271 12.92 5.89 5.39
N LEU A 272 13.96 5.21 5.88
CA LEU A 272 14.38 5.36 7.27
C LEU A 272 14.78 6.81 7.56
N PHE A 273 15.60 7.42 6.70
CA PHE A 273 16.00 8.82 6.85
C PHE A 273 14.79 9.77 6.79
N GLU A 274 13.87 9.57 5.85
CA GLU A 274 12.60 10.32 5.78
C GLU A 274 11.79 10.21 7.08
N TYR A 275 11.68 9.01 7.67
CA TYR A 275 11.01 8.82 8.96
C TYR A 275 11.70 9.51 10.13
N VAL A 276 13.02 9.68 10.07
CA VAL A 276 13.79 10.45 11.06
C VAL A 276 13.52 11.95 10.92
N LEU A 277 13.43 12.45 9.68
CA LEU A 277 13.15 13.86 9.42
C LEU A 277 11.69 14.26 9.65
N LEU A 278 10.75 13.36 9.39
CA LEU A 278 9.33 13.65 9.41
C LEU A 278 8.87 14.38 10.69
N PRO A 279 9.17 13.92 11.92
CA PRO A 279 8.77 14.61 13.15
C PRO A 279 9.36 16.02 13.28
N ARG A 280 10.58 16.24 12.76
CA ARG A 280 11.24 17.56 12.78
C ARG A 280 10.53 18.52 11.83
N LEU A 281 10.16 18.05 10.65
CA LEU A 281 9.46 18.84 9.63
C LEU A 281 8.01 19.15 10.01
N THR A 282 7.31 18.19 10.62
CA THR A 282 5.88 18.36 10.95
C THR A 282 5.65 19.15 12.23
N LYS A 283 6.67 19.39 13.06
CA LYS A 283 6.53 20.08 14.36
C LYS A 283 5.87 21.47 14.23
N ASN A 284 6.13 22.17 13.13
CA ASN A 284 5.61 23.51 12.87
C ASN A 284 4.60 23.53 11.72
N PHE A 285 4.19 22.37 11.20
CA PHE A 285 3.26 22.30 10.08
C PHE A 285 1.82 22.41 10.60
N ILE A 286 1.13 23.47 10.22
CA ILE A 286 -0.27 23.69 10.60
C ILE A 286 -1.16 23.02 9.55
N GLN A 287 -1.83 21.94 9.93
CA GLN A 287 -2.84 21.29 9.09
C GLN A 287 -4.20 21.97 9.28
N ALA A 288 -5.01 22.02 8.22
CA ALA A 288 -6.37 22.54 8.33
C ALA A 288 -7.25 21.60 9.16
N ASP A 289 -8.17 22.15 9.96
CA ASP A 289 -9.04 21.36 10.86
C ASP A 289 -9.86 20.27 10.15
N MET A 290 -10.20 20.51 8.88
CA MET A 290 -10.99 19.59 8.04
C MET A 290 -10.11 18.70 7.14
N GLN A 291 -8.80 18.65 7.37
CA GLN A 291 -7.89 17.73 6.68
C GLN A 291 -7.83 16.39 7.41
N PHE A 292 -8.62 15.42 6.94
CA PHE A 292 -8.66 14.07 7.52
C PHE A 292 -7.64 13.09 6.91
N GLY A 293 -7.21 13.35 5.67
CA GLY A 293 -6.27 12.51 4.96
C GLY A 293 -4.83 12.80 5.38
N PHE A 294 -4.05 11.75 5.66
CA PHE A 294 -2.65 11.86 6.06
C PHE A 294 -2.40 12.65 7.36
N THR A 295 -3.44 12.80 8.20
CA THR A 295 -3.35 13.47 9.51
C THR A 295 -3.32 12.42 10.62
N GLU A 296 -2.36 12.56 11.53
CA GLU A 296 -2.23 11.65 12.67
C GLU A 296 -3.49 11.69 13.55
N GLY A 297 -3.97 10.52 13.98
CA GLY A 297 -5.17 10.40 14.80
C GLY A 297 -6.51 10.59 14.06
N LEU A 298 -6.51 11.02 12.79
CA LEU A 298 -7.72 11.18 11.99
C LEU A 298 -7.91 10.05 10.96
N SER A 299 -9.14 9.92 10.48
CA SER A 299 -9.53 8.88 9.51
C SER A 299 -10.51 9.43 8.49
N MET A 300 -10.41 8.95 7.25
CA MET A 300 -11.39 9.23 6.19
C MET A 300 -12.81 8.78 6.57
N LEU A 301 -12.95 7.85 7.54
CA LEU A 301 -14.27 7.47 8.07
C LEU A 301 -14.98 8.64 8.76
N ILE A 302 -14.24 9.56 9.38
CA ILE A 302 -14.81 10.76 10.00
C ILE A 302 -15.37 11.68 8.91
N ALA A 303 -14.61 11.92 7.84
CA ALA A 303 -15.09 12.69 6.69
C ALA A 303 -16.36 12.09 6.08
N ALA A 304 -16.39 10.76 5.92
CA ALA A 304 -17.58 10.05 5.44
C ALA A 304 -18.76 10.18 6.41
N PHE A 305 -18.51 10.11 7.72
CA PHE A 305 -19.53 10.30 8.74
C PHE A 305 -20.16 11.70 8.68
N LEU A 306 -19.34 12.76 8.58
CA LEU A 306 -19.83 14.13 8.45
C LEU A 306 -20.73 14.29 7.23
N VAL A 307 -20.35 13.74 6.09
CA VAL A 307 -21.18 13.73 4.88
C VAL A 307 -22.51 12.99 5.10
N THR A 308 -22.49 11.86 5.81
CA THR A 308 -23.72 11.12 6.11
C THR A 308 -24.64 11.87 7.07
N GLU A 309 -24.09 12.59 8.04
CA GLU A 309 -24.86 13.43 8.96
C GLU A 309 -25.49 14.61 8.23
N CYS A 310 -24.74 15.35 7.41
CA CYS A 310 -25.30 16.42 6.58
C CYS A 310 -26.47 15.92 5.71
N LYS A 311 -26.34 14.71 5.16
CA LYS A 311 -27.41 14.07 4.39
C LYS A 311 -28.62 13.71 5.27
N SER A 312 -28.39 13.20 6.47
CA SER A 312 -29.45 12.87 7.44
C SER A 312 -30.22 14.12 7.85
N GLU A 313 -29.50 15.19 8.21
CA GLU A 313 -30.07 16.46 8.64
C GLU A 313 -30.89 17.13 7.52
N SER A 314 -30.37 17.13 6.29
CA SER A 314 -31.11 17.58 5.10
C SER A 314 -32.42 16.81 4.92
N LYS A 315 -32.40 15.49 5.09
CA LYS A 315 -33.55 14.61 4.83
C LYS A 315 -34.59 14.61 5.95
N HIS A 316 -34.17 14.75 7.19
CA HIS A 316 -35.03 14.49 8.36
C HIS A 316 -35.32 15.71 9.21
N VAL A 317 -34.47 16.74 9.18
CA VAL A 317 -34.59 17.90 10.07
C VAL A 317 -34.94 19.15 9.27
N THR A 318 -34.07 19.55 8.35
CA THR A 318 -34.24 20.83 7.64
C THR A 318 -35.16 20.72 6.43
N LEU A 319 -35.29 19.51 5.85
CA LEU A 319 -36.07 19.23 4.64
C LEU A 319 -35.67 20.10 3.44
N LYS A 320 -34.44 20.59 3.42
CA LYS A 320 -33.87 21.40 2.33
C LYS A 320 -32.99 20.55 1.43
N PRO A 321 -32.90 20.87 0.12
CA PRO A 321 -31.98 20.18 -0.78
C PRO A 321 -30.53 20.38 -0.34
N LEU A 322 -29.78 19.28 -0.26
CA LEU A 322 -28.34 19.27 -0.02
C LEU A 322 -27.59 19.22 -1.36
N TYR A 323 -26.70 20.19 -1.58
CA TYR A 323 -25.80 20.21 -2.72
C TYR A 323 -24.39 19.83 -2.26
N MET A 324 -23.72 18.99 -3.06
CA MET A 324 -22.35 18.55 -2.79
C MET A 324 -21.50 18.80 -4.03
N ILE A 325 -20.36 19.45 -3.82
CA ILE A 325 -19.34 19.65 -4.85
C ILE A 325 -18.15 18.79 -4.47
N ALA A 326 -17.77 17.87 -5.35
CA ALA A 326 -16.58 17.05 -5.21
C ALA A 326 -15.53 17.56 -6.20
N VAL A 327 -14.37 17.95 -5.67
CA VAL A 327 -13.21 18.41 -6.44
C VAL A 327 -12.10 17.38 -6.25
N ASP A 328 -11.48 16.97 -7.34
CA ASP A 328 -10.33 16.05 -7.34
C ASP A 328 -9.21 16.66 -8.18
N SER A 329 -7.98 16.62 -7.69
CA SER A 329 -6.82 17.09 -8.44
C SER A 329 -6.32 15.98 -9.35
N GLN A 330 -6.12 16.32 -10.62
CA GLN A 330 -5.46 15.41 -11.54
C GLN A 330 -3.99 15.28 -11.12
N THR A 331 -3.53 14.04 -10.92
CA THR A 331 -2.10 13.69 -10.81
C THR A 331 -1.32 14.53 -9.78
N ALA A 332 -1.95 14.78 -8.62
CA ALA A 332 -1.46 15.74 -7.60
C ALA A 332 -0.01 15.53 -7.14
N PHE A 333 0.46 14.29 -7.08
CA PHE A 333 1.84 13.95 -6.67
C PHE A 333 2.83 13.97 -7.83
N ASP A 334 2.35 13.93 -9.07
CA ASP A 334 3.17 13.78 -10.27
C ASP A 334 3.62 15.14 -10.81
N VAL A 335 2.84 16.21 -10.59
CA VAL A 335 3.06 17.55 -11.19
C VAL A 335 3.19 18.68 -10.16
N VAL A 336 3.50 18.36 -8.90
CA VAL A 336 3.68 19.39 -7.86
C VAL A 336 4.93 20.22 -8.13
N SER A 337 4.80 21.55 -8.15
CA SER A 337 5.96 22.43 -8.28
C SER A 337 6.77 22.42 -6.98
N HIS A 338 8.04 22.05 -7.07
CA HIS A 338 8.94 22.09 -5.91
C HIS A 338 9.17 23.51 -5.38
N ILE A 339 9.11 24.51 -6.26
CA ILE A 339 9.24 25.92 -5.87
C ILE A 339 8.07 26.31 -4.95
N ILE A 340 6.85 25.98 -5.34
CA ILE A 340 5.64 26.29 -4.56
C ILE A 340 5.57 25.45 -3.28
N LEU A 341 6.04 24.20 -3.33
CA LEU A 341 6.00 23.30 -2.18
C LEU A 341 6.96 23.74 -1.05
N LEU A 342 8.06 24.41 -1.40
CA LEU A 342 9.08 24.86 -0.46
C LEU A 342 8.89 26.31 0.00
N ASP A 343 7.90 27.02 -0.56
CA ASP A 343 7.38 28.32 -0.09
C ASP A 343 6.46 28.12 1.12
#